data_AF-A0A9P9K8S3-F1
#
_entry.id   AF-A0A9P9K8S3-F1
#
_cell.length_a   1.000
_cell.length_b   1.000
_cell.length_c   1.000
_cell.angle_alpha   90.00
_cell.angle_beta   90.00
_cell.angle_gamma   90.00
#
_symmetry.space_group_name_H-M   'P 1'
#
loop_
_entity.id
_entity.type
_entity.pdbx_description
1 polymer ?
#
loop_
_entity_poly.entity_id
_entity_poly.type
_entity_poly.pdbx_seq_one_letter_code
_entity_poly.pdbx_strand_id
1 'polypeptide(L)'
;MDIDVPCTICGSSKARRCDRCHSAAYCSRECQQTDWRTHRLLCRKFSEHARDHFANRPSPKHHLAVFFPMDKTRPSLVWVDSKKDKYEAEPYFHPVLDQLLYIPGNKYIGRDLRQLQGNILRGRPSSQDTLNLWFLDSDVPPRNITTNKAIHSTIPTLIGDTWGEFIWKGPVVAVMRKGTGFEPRHSTDITLTAYRDAIDYLGYYRDTIGSMIEPGQDDHFSKRVLAGRTSKAIGVRINCRRDQATRHEPQMVEVAVPKTHPLFNLEGDDPCDIPLLFGLELVAKAYDGSLCKEDNGPPSDDLKNPLAELLLTAASVKNGEWVRMPSYRRHLCLGSILFVRRSKRDLQIKDIDALCNLIEEFAVPFMLKEDASDPSAKKRLLDQLKQEGSRRGIEY
;
A
#
# COMPACT_ATOMS: atom_id res chain seq x y z
N MET A 1 -7.00 -17.31 24.86
CA MET A 1 -6.63 -15.90 24.67
C MET A 1 -6.01 -15.81 23.29
N ASP A 2 -6.64 -15.10 22.35
CA ASP A 2 -6.02 -14.83 21.06
C ASP A 2 -4.69 -14.10 21.31
N ILE A 3 -3.60 -14.65 20.79
CA ILE A 3 -2.28 -14.01 20.87
C ILE A 3 -2.41 -12.66 20.15
N ASP A 4 -2.07 -11.56 20.84
CA ASP A 4 -2.03 -10.22 20.24
C ASP A 4 -1.14 -10.26 18.99
N VAL A 5 -1.74 -10.07 17.80
CA VAL A 5 -1.01 -10.01 16.53
C VAL A 5 -0.78 -8.55 16.17
N PRO A 6 0.47 -8.10 15.92
CA PRO A 6 0.73 -6.71 15.56
C PRO A 6 0.24 -6.39 14.14
N CYS A 7 -0.20 -5.16 13.94
CA CYS A 7 -0.60 -4.64 12.65
C CYS A 7 0.56 -4.70 11.64
N THR A 8 0.29 -5.23 10.44
CA THR A 8 1.26 -5.39 9.35
C THR A 8 1.85 -4.06 8.88
N ILE A 9 1.11 -2.96 9.01
CA ILE A 9 1.51 -1.65 8.48
C ILE A 9 2.05 -0.68 9.54
N CYS A 10 1.60 -0.77 10.80
CA CYS A 10 2.01 0.19 11.84
C CYS A 10 2.35 -0.42 13.20
N GLY A 11 2.37 -1.76 13.33
CA GLY A 11 2.84 -2.43 14.54
C GLY A 11 1.92 -2.35 15.75
N SER A 12 0.82 -1.60 15.67
CA SER A 12 -0.22 -1.56 16.72
C SER A 12 -0.65 -2.96 17.13
N SER A 13 -0.68 -3.23 18.44
CA SER A 13 -1.11 -4.50 19.02
C SER A 13 -2.61 -4.78 18.85
N LYS A 14 -3.42 -3.74 18.61
CA LYS A 14 -4.87 -3.85 18.41
C LYS A 14 -5.22 -4.16 16.96
N ALA A 15 -4.72 -5.27 16.42
CA ALA A 15 -4.98 -5.65 15.03
C ALA A 15 -5.89 -6.87 14.92
N ARG A 16 -6.71 -6.90 13.87
CA ARG A 16 -7.51 -8.07 13.49
C ARG A 16 -6.91 -8.71 12.25
N ARG A 17 -6.89 -10.04 12.23
CA ARG A 17 -6.43 -10.79 11.06
C ARG A 17 -7.31 -10.49 9.86
N CYS A 18 -6.72 -10.48 8.67
CA CYS A 18 -7.47 -10.38 7.43
C CYS A 18 -8.49 -11.52 7.32
N ASP A 19 -9.76 -11.18 7.12
CA ASP A 19 -10.89 -12.13 7.09
C ASP A 19 -10.77 -13.22 6.01
N ARG A 20 -9.90 -13.02 5.01
CA ARG A 20 -9.71 -13.97 3.92
C ARG A 20 -8.56 -14.95 4.17
N CYS A 21 -7.36 -14.42 4.43
CA CYS A 21 -6.14 -15.23 4.49
C CYS A 21 -5.72 -15.61 5.91
N HIS A 22 -6.22 -14.89 6.92
CA HIS A 22 -5.82 -14.98 8.33
C HIS A 22 -4.29 -14.90 8.59
N SER A 23 -3.50 -14.42 7.62
CA SER A 23 -2.04 -14.43 7.62
C SER A 23 -1.39 -13.06 7.87
N ALA A 24 -2.06 -11.98 7.46
CA ALA A 24 -1.72 -10.60 7.82
C ALA A 24 -2.79 -10.05 8.79
N ALA A 25 -2.46 -8.99 9.53
CA ALA A 25 -3.38 -8.35 10.46
C ALA A 25 -3.32 -6.83 10.36
N TYR A 26 -4.46 -6.15 10.54
CA TYR A 26 -4.56 -4.70 10.42
C TYR A 26 -5.35 -4.12 11.59
N CYS A 27 -4.89 -2.99 12.14
CA CYS A 27 -5.60 -2.29 13.21
C CYS A 27 -6.73 -1.39 12.71
N SER A 28 -6.76 -1.12 11.40
CA SER A 28 -7.75 -0.25 10.76
C SER A 28 -7.85 -0.54 9.27
N ARG A 29 -8.92 -0.04 8.63
CA ARG A 29 -9.14 -0.21 7.20
C ARG A 29 -8.10 0.57 6.37
N GLU A 30 -7.57 1.68 6.89
CA GLU A 30 -6.49 2.46 6.28
C GLU A 30 -5.20 1.64 6.23
N CYS A 31 -4.87 0.91 7.31
CA CYS A 31 -3.73 0.00 7.31
C CYS A 31 -3.93 -1.15 6.31
N GLN A 32 -5.12 -1.74 6.25
CA GLN A 32 -5.42 -2.77 5.27
C GLN A 32 -5.30 -2.26 3.82
N GLN A 33 -5.79 -1.05 3.55
CA GLN A 33 -5.73 -0.45 2.22
C GLN A 33 -4.35 0.02 1.79
N THR A 34 -3.54 0.46 2.75
CA THR A 34 -2.11 0.72 2.54
C THR A 34 -1.45 -0.53 1.97
N ASP A 35 -1.75 -1.70 2.54
CA ASP A 35 -1.14 -2.97 2.14
C ASP A 35 -1.80 -3.60 0.91
N TRP A 36 -3.08 -3.29 0.66
CA TRP A 36 -3.97 -4.05 -0.22
C TRP A 36 -3.39 -4.32 -1.61
N ARG A 37 -2.76 -3.32 -2.23
CA ARG A 37 -2.17 -3.43 -3.57
C ARG A 37 -1.19 -4.59 -3.68
N THR A 38 -0.35 -4.75 -2.65
CA THR A 38 0.63 -5.82 -2.55
C THR A 38 0.00 -7.09 -1.99
N HIS A 39 -0.74 -6.97 -0.88
CA HIS A 39 -1.37 -8.09 -0.18
C HIS A 39 -2.27 -8.93 -1.09
N ARG A 40 -3.11 -8.28 -1.91
CA ARG A 40 -4.09 -8.96 -2.78
C ARG A 40 -3.46 -9.92 -3.79
N LEU A 41 -2.17 -9.75 -4.11
CA LEU A 41 -1.46 -10.61 -5.06
C LEU A 41 -1.35 -12.05 -4.54
N LEU A 42 -1.22 -12.23 -3.22
CA LEU A 42 -1.05 -13.53 -2.58
C LEU A 42 -2.17 -13.88 -1.60
N CYS A 43 -2.99 -12.92 -1.15
CA CYS A 43 -4.07 -13.11 -0.17
C CYS A 43 -4.99 -14.30 -0.49
N ARG A 44 -5.52 -14.34 -1.73
CA ARG A 44 -6.42 -15.41 -2.17
C ARG A 44 -5.72 -16.77 -2.17
N LYS A 45 -4.54 -16.85 -2.77
CA LYS A 45 -3.76 -18.10 -2.88
C LYS A 45 -3.35 -18.62 -1.50
N PHE A 46 -3.00 -17.73 -0.59
CA PHE A 46 -2.70 -18.10 0.79
C PHE A 46 -3.93 -18.67 1.49
N SER A 47 -5.09 -18.04 1.33
CA SER A 47 -6.37 -18.53 1.86
C SER A 47 -6.73 -19.92 1.32
N GLU A 48 -6.47 -20.19 0.05
CA GLU A 48 -6.66 -21.52 -0.56
C GLU A 48 -5.79 -22.57 0.14
N HIS A 49 -4.49 -22.30 0.34
CA HIS A 49 -3.62 -23.20 1.10
C HIS A 49 -4.06 -23.39 2.56
N ALA A 50 -4.47 -22.30 3.24
CA ALA A 50 -4.85 -22.34 4.65
C ALA A 50 -6.18 -23.07 4.89
N ARG A 51 -7.18 -22.89 4.00
CA ARG A 51 -8.49 -23.57 4.08
C ARG A 51 -8.37 -25.08 3.98
N ASP A 52 -7.45 -25.55 3.15
CA ASP A 52 -7.18 -26.98 3.02
C ASP A 52 -6.25 -27.50 4.14
N HIS A 53 -6.04 -26.75 5.23
CA HIS A 53 -5.07 -27.08 6.28
C HIS A 53 -3.66 -27.41 5.74
N PHE A 54 -3.28 -26.76 4.64
CA PHE A 54 -2.06 -27.07 3.89
C PHE A 54 -1.98 -28.53 3.42
N ALA A 55 -3.11 -29.19 3.12
CA ALA A 55 -3.15 -30.59 2.65
C ALA A 55 -2.36 -30.81 1.36
N ASN A 56 -2.25 -29.77 0.52
CA ASN A 56 -1.42 -29.80 -0.69
C ASN A 56 0.09 -29.66 -0.39
N ARG A 57 0.52 -29.70 0.88
CA ARG A 57 1.94 -29.73 1.28
C ARG A 57 2.54 -31.07 0.85
N PRO A 58 3.58 -31.09 -0.01
CA PRO A 58 4.13 -32.33 -0.53
C PRO A 58 4.72 -33.26 0.54
N SER A 59 5.33 -32.69 1.59
CA SER A 59 5.84 -33.44 2.74
C SER A 59 6.02 -32.54 3.96
N PRO A 60 6.19 -33.09 5.18
CA PRO A 60 6.48 -32.28 6.38
C PRO A 60 7.75 -31.42 6.31
N LYS A 61 8.64 -31.68 5.33
CA LYS A 61 9.86 -30.90 5.11
C LYS A 61 9.65 -29.70 4.17
N HIS A 62 8.54 -29.68 3.44
CA HIS A 62 8.18 -28.56 2.58
C HIS A 62 7.55 -27.44 3.39
N HIS A 63 8.02 -26.23 3.18
CA HIS A 63 7.48 -25.03 3.81
C HIS A 63 7.11 -24.00 2.74
N LEU A 64 6.06 -23.24 3.01
CA LEU A 64 5.60 -22.22 2.08
C LEU A 64 6.59 -21.06 2.02
N ALA A 65 6.93 -20.63 0.81
CA ALA A 65 7.83 -19.52 0.52
C ALA A 65 7.18 -18.56 -0.49
N VAL A 66 7.71 -17.33 -0.58
CA VAL A 66 7.35 -16.39 -1.64
C VAL A 66 8.46 -16.33 -2.68
N PHE A 67 8.10 -16.59 -3.93
CA PHE A 67 9.01 -16.49 -5.06
C PHE A 67 8.69 -15.27 -5.91
N PHE A 68 9.72 -14.49 -6.22
CA PHE A 68 9.71 -13.38 -7.17
C PHE A 68 10.43 -13.81 -8.45
N PRO A 69 9.71 -14.45 -9.39
CA PRO A 69 10.28 -14.87 -10.67
C PRO A 69 10.79 -13.67 -11.47
N MET A 70 11.98 -13.80 -12.08
CA MET A 70 12.52 -12.74 -12.93
C MET A 70 11.74 -12.56 -14.24
N ASP A 71 11.11 -13.62 -14.74
CA ASP A 71 10.48 -13.70 -16.06
C ASP A 71 8.96 -13.44 -16.04
N LYS A 72 8.34 -13.42 -14.85
CA LYS A 72 6.89 -13.18 -14.69
C LYS A 72 6.62 -11.89 -13.93
N THR A 73 5.45 -11.31 -14.11
CA THR A 73 5.09 -9.99 -13.56
C THR A 73 4.49 -10.02 -12.17
N ARG A 74 4.35 -11.21 -11.55
CA ARG A 74 3.70 -11.36 -10.23
C ARG A 74 4.46 -12.36 -9.36
N PRO A 75 4.53 -12.11 -8.04
CA PRO A 75 5.05 -13.09 -7.10
C PRO A 75 4.12 -14.30 -6.97
N SER A 76 4.65 -15.40 -6.44
CA SER A 76 3.92 -16.64 -6.24
C SER A 76 4.26 -17.31 -4.91
N LEU A 77 3.31 -18.05 -4.36
CA LEU A 77 3.57 -18.96 -3.24
C LEU A 77 4.09 -20.29 -3.81
N VAL A 78 5.16 -20.81 -3.23
CA VAL A 78 5.81 -22.06 -3.65
C VAL A 78 6.17 -22.92 -2.45
N TRP A 79 6.11 -24.23 -2.61
CA TRP A 79 6.58 -25.18 -1.59
C TRP A 79 8.07 -25.41 -1.76
N VAL A 80 8.85 -25.16 -0.70
CA VAL A 80 10.30 -25.33 -0.68
C VAL A 80 10.66 -26.45 0.28
N ASP A 81 11.28 -27.51 -0.24
CA ASP A 81 11.83 -28.60 0.57
C ASP A 81 12.98 -28.09 1.45
N SER A 82 13.18 -28.73 2.60
CA SER A 82 14.28 -28.42 3.52
C SER A 82 15.10 -29.69 3.77
N LYS A 83 16.39 -29.65 3.43
CA LYS A 83 17.31 -30.79 3.55
C LYS A 83 18.25 -30.61 4.73
N LYS A 84 18.44 -31.69 5.50
CA LYS A 84 19.40 -31.72 6.60
C LYS A 84 20.82 -31.58 6.04
N ASP A 85 21.60 -30.68 6.61
CA ASP A 85 23.03 -30.60 6.37
C ASP A 85 23.72 -31.87 6.87
N LYS A 86 24.58 -32.45 6.04
CA LYS A 86 25.27 -33.69 6.36
C LYS A 86 26.47 -33.47 7.28
N TYR A 87 26.96 -32.23 7.38
CA TYR A 87 28.20 -31.88 8.05
C TYR A 87 28.00 -31.20 9.40
N GLU A 88 26.77 -30.78 9.73
CA GLU A 88 26.47 -30.21 11.03
C GLU A 88 26.14 -31.27 12.09
N ALA A 89 26.78 -31.14 13.25
CA ALA A 89 26.57 -32.01 14.41
C ALA A 89 25.12 -31.96 14.93
N GLU A 90 24.49 -30.79 14.80
CA GLU A 90 23.08 -30.58 15.10
C GLU A 90 22.27 -30.44 13.81
N PRO A 91 20.97 -30.80 13.78
CA PRO A 91 20.17 -30.76 12.57
C PRO A 91 19.93 -29.34 12.05
N TYR A 92 20.74 -28.90 11.09
CA TYR A 92 20.48 -27.71 10.30
C TYR A 92 19.76 -28.06 9.01
N PHE A 93 18.61 -27.45 8.75
CA PHE A 93 17.84 -27.73 7.53
C PHE A 93 17.96 -26.57 6.55
N HIS A 94 18.63 -26.78 5.42
CA HIS A 94 18.77 -25.79 4.35
C HIS A 94 17.57 -25.82 3.40
N PRO A 95 16.98 -24.66 3.03
CA PRO A 95 15.97 -24.60 1.99
C PRO A 95 16.59 -24.95 0.62
N VAL A 96 15.91 -25.83 -0.13
CA VAL A 96 16.36 -26.25 -1.46
C VAL A 96 15.90 -25.23 -2.50
N LEU A 97 16.82 -24.34 -2.89
CA LEU A 97 16.50 -23.19 -3.76
C LEU A 97 17.04 -23.32 -5.19
N ASP A 98 17.71 -24.43 -5.52
CA ASP A 98 18.42 -24.60 -6.79
C ASP A 98 17.54 -24.37 -8.02
N GLN A 99 16.32 -24.88 -8.01
CA GLN A 99 15.39 -24.70 -9.12
C GLN A 99 14.82 -23.27 -9.21
N LEU A 100 14.66 -22.59 -8.07
CA LEU A 100 14.06 -21.25 -8.00
C LEU A 100 15.08 -20.15 -8.34
N LEU A 101 16.34 -20.37 -7.99
CA LEU A 101 17.47 -19.45 -8.22
C LEU A 101 18.34 -19.89 -9.42
N TYR A 102 17.77 -20.68 -10.34
CA TYR A 102 18.44 -21.09 -11.57
C TYR A 102 18.18 -20.12 -12.72
N ILE A 103 19.22 -19.83 -13.51
CA ILE A 103 19.10 -19.12 -14.79
C ILE A 103 19.64 -20.03 -15.90
N PRO A 104 18.82 -20.35 -16.94
CA PRO A 104 19.25 -21.18 -18.06
C PRO A 104 20.54 -20.69 -18.72
N GLY A 105 21.45 -21.63 -18.98
CA GLY A 105 22.76 -21.34 -19.60
C GLY A 105 23.87 -20.99 -18.62
N ASN A 106 23.64 -21.11 -17.31
CA ASN A 106 24.66 -20.92 -16.27
C ASN A 106 24.92 -22.22 -15.50
N LYS A 107 26.14 -22.34 -14.96
CA LYS A 107 26.46 -23.30 -13.89
C LYS A 107 25.86 -22.80 -12.56
N TYR A 108 26.26 -23.40 -11.44
CA TYR A 108 25.93 -22.86 -10.12
C TYR A 108 26.32 -21.38 -10.03
N ILE A 109 25.39 -20.56 -9.55
CA ILE A 109 25.57 -19.14 -9.31
C ILE A 109 25.59 -18.96 -7.80
N GLY A 110 26.54 -18.16 -7.29
CA GLY A 110 26.59 -17.77 -5.89
C GLY A 110 25.27 -17.16 -5.43
N ARG A 111 25.01 -17.24 -4.13
CA ARG A 111 23.77 -16.75 -3.52
C ARG A 111 24.11 -15.88 -2.34
N ASP A 112 23.47 -14.73 -2.30
CA ASP A 112 23.46 -13.87 -1.14
C ASP A 112 22.21 -14.12 -0.29
N LEU A 113 22.38 -13.92 1.01
CA LEU A 113 21.34 -14.03 2.02
C LEU A 113 21.25 -12.75 2.83
N ARG A 114 20.03 -12.28 3.05
CA ARG A 114 19.69 -11.24 4.02
C ARG A 114 18.70 -11.78 5.04
N GLN A 115 18.95 -11.53 6.32
CA GLN A 115 18.14 -12.02 7.43
C GLN A 115 17.41 -10.85 8.09
N LEU A 116 16.10 -10.97 8.24
CA LEU A 116 15.25 -9.92 8.75
C LEU A 116 14.52 -10.43 9.98
N GLN A 117 14.80 -9.81 11.12
CA GLN A 117 14.21 -10.15 12.41
C GLN A 117 13.20 -9.10 12.88
N GLY A 118 12.71 -8.26 11.96
CA GLY A 118 11.78 -7.19 12.24
C GLY A 118 11.65 -6.24 11.06
N ASN A 119 10.77 -5.25 11.22
CA ASN A 119 10.55 -4.15 10.30
C ASN A 119 10.23 -2.88 11.10
N ILE A 120 11.27 -2.09 11.38
CA ILE A 120 11.16 -0.84 12.13
C ILE A 120 10.35 0.24 11.40
N LEU A 121 10.30 0.23 10.06
CA LEU A 121 9.47 1.16 9.28
C LEU A 121 7.98 0.97 9.57
N ARG A 122 7.60 -0.24 9.97
CA ARG A 122 6.23 -0.61 10.29
C ARG A 122 5.98 -0.66 11.80
N GLY A 123 6.89 -0.15 12.63
CA GLY A 123 6.75 -0.16 14.08
C GLY A 123 6.87 -1.56 14.69
N ARG A 124 7.56 -2.48 14.02
CA ARG A 124 7.77 -3.87 14.47
C ARG A 124 9.26 -4.16 14.58
N PRO A 125 9.98 -3.65 15.60
CA PRO A 125 11.43 -3.77 15.68
C PRO A 125 11.92 -5.21 15.83
N SER A 126 11.06 -6.11 16.28
CA SER A 126 11.35 -7.53 16.41
C SER A 126 10.19 -8.40 15.87
N SER A 127 10.52 -9.62 15.43
CA SER A 127 9.60 -10.70 15.08
C SER A 127 9.97 -11.98 15.82
N GLN A 128 9.03 -12.91 15.93
CA GLN A 128 9.28 -14.21 16.56
C GLN A 128 10.14 -15.14 15.68
N ASP A 129 10.03 -14.98 14.37
CA ASP A 129 10.69 -15.79 13.35
C ASP A 129 11.53 -14.88 12.43
N THR A 130 12.54 -15.44 11.79
CA THR A 130 13.47 -14.72 10.92
C THR A 130 13.09 -14.92 9.46
N LEU A 131 12.91 -13.82 8.73
CA LEU A 131 12.71 -13.83 7.29
C LEU A 131 14.06 -13.85 6.57
N ASN A 132 14.29 -14.85 5.73
CA ASN A 132 15.48 -14.96 4.90
C ASN A 132 15.14 -14.58 3.45
N LEU A 133 15.81 -13.57 2.92
CA LEU A 133 15.76 -13.18 1.51
C LEU A 133 16.99 -13.69 0.78
N TRP A 134 16.76 -14.53 -0.22
CA TRP A 134 17.79 -15.11 -1.08
C TRP A 134 17.73 -14.49 -2.46
N PHE A 135 18.89 -14.09 -2.96
CA PHE A 135 19.07 -13.57 -4.32
C PHE A 135 20.43 -14.01 -4.85
N LEU A 136 20.65 -13.79 -6.15
CA LEU A 136 21.92 -14.17 -6.78
C LEU A 136 23.01 -13.19 -6.37
N ASP A 137 24.17 -13.74 -6.03
CA ASP A 137 25.40 -13.00 -5.76
C ASP A 137 25.81 -12.20 -7.00
N SER A 138 26.18 -10.93 -6.78
CA SER A 138 26.52 -9.97 -7.82
C SER A 138 27.97 -10.05 -8.33
N ASP A 139 28.85 -10.81 -7.67
CA ASP A 139 30.29 -10.79 -7.93
C ASP A 139 30.65 -11.23 -9.36
N VAL A 140 29.87 -12.15 -9.95
CA VAL A 140 29.96 -12.49 -11.37
C VAL A 140 28.57 -12.48 -11.99
N PRO A 141 28.22 -11.48 -12.84
CA PRO A 141 26.88 -11.38 -13.39
C PRO A 141 26.57 -12.60 -14.28
N PRO A 142 25.54 -13.39 -13.95
CA PRO A 142 25.22 -14.57 -14.71
C PRO A 142 24.68 -14.21 -16.09
N ARG A 143 24.91 -15.08 -17.07
CA ARG A 143 24.38 -14.93 -18.44
C ARG A 143 22.85 -14.91 -18.37
N ASN A 144 22.23 -14.09 -19.21
CA ASN A 144 20.77 -13.97 -19.32
C ASN A 144 20.06 -13.43 -18.07
N ILE A 145 20.77 -12.88 -17.09
CA ILE A 145 20.13 -12.18 -15.97
C ILE A 145 19.44 -10.91 -16.49
N THR A 146 18.18 -10.73 -16.11
CA THR A 146 17.40 -9.54 -16.48
C THR A 146 16.75 -8.94 -15.23
N THR A 147 16.23 -7.73 -15.37
CA THR A 147 15.45 -7.05 -14.31
C THR A 147 14.31 -7.95 -13.87
N ASN A 148 14.12 -8.07 -12.55
CA ASN A 148 13.06 -8.90 -12.00
C ASN A 148 11.68 -8.30 -12.32
N LYS A 149 10.96 -8.93 -13.26
CA LYS A 149 9.66 -8.43 -13.71
C LYS A 149 8.59 -8.47 -12.61
N ALA A 150 8.68 -9.39 -11.65
CA ALA A 150 7.72 -9.51 -10.56
C ALA A 150 7.82 -8.32 -9.59
N ILE A 151 9.00 -7.72 -9.50
CA ILE A 151 9.26 -6.54 -8.66
C ILE A 151 8.97 -5.25 -9.44
N HIS A 152 9.43 -5.15 -10.70
CA HIS A 152 9.55 -3.87 -11.40
C HIS A 152 8.58 -3.63 -12.56
N SER A 153 7.94 -4.67 -13.14
CA SER A 153 7.22 -4.50 -14.42
C SER A 153 5.73 -4.16 -14.30
N THR A 154 5.21 -3.93 -13.10
CA THR A 154 3.82 -3.47 -12.91
C THR A 154 3.77 -1.95 -12.77
N ILE A 155 2.62 -1.33 -13.05
CA ILE A 155 2.41 0.11 -12.81
C ILE A 155 1.22 0.29 -11.86
N PRO A 156 1.41 0.86 -10.65
CA PRO A 156 2.71 1.12 -10.03
C PRO A 156 3.45 -0.20 -9.74
N THR A 157 4.79 -0.18 -9.66
CA THR A 157 5.63 -1.37 -9.44
C THR A 157 5.35 -2.01 -8.07
N LEU A 158 5.77 -3.26 -7.83
CA LEU A 158 5.50 -3.92 -6.54
C LEU A 158 6.05 -3.11 -5.34
N ILE A 159 7.19 -2.44 -5.58
CA ILE A 159 7.86 -1.55 -4.64
C ILE A 159 7.57 -0.06 -4.91
N GLY A 160 6.58 0.27 -5.75
CA GLY A 160 6.33 1.65 -6.19
C GLY A 160 5.90 2.63 -5.09
N ASP A 161 5.53 2.14 -3.91
CA ASP A 161 5.20 2.98 -2.74
C ASP A 161 6.43 3.22 -1.83
N THR A 162 7.61 2.79 -2.28
CA THR A 162 8.88 2.87 -1.56
C THR A 162 9.86 3.79 -2.29
N TRP A 163 11.16 3.71 -2.00
CA TRP A 163 12.15 4.46 -2.78
C TRP A 163 12.30 3.95 -4.21
N GLY A 164 12.31 2.62 -4.38
CA GLY A 164 12.41 2.02 -5.71
C GLY A 164 13.71 2.37 -6.47
N GLU A 165 14.74 2.85 -5.76
CA GLU A 165 16.01 3.29 -6.34
C GLU A 165 16.83 2.12 -6.90
N PHE A 166 16.77 0.96 -6.25
CA PHE A 166 17.55 -0.20 -6.63
C PHE A 166 16.81 -1.13 -7.61
N ILE A 167 17.43 -1.39 -8.76
CA ILE A 167 16.89 -2.30 -9.77
C ILE A 167 17.35 -3.74 -9.50
N TRP A 168 16.55 -4.46 -8.72
CA TRP A 168 16.67 -5.90 -8.53
C TRP A 168 16.68 -6.69 -9.86
N LYS A 169 17.74 -7.46 -10.09
CA LYS A 169 17.91 -8.39 -11.22
C LYS A 169 17.86 -9.83 -10.74
N GLY A 170 17.45 -10.73 -11.62
CA GLY A 170 17.39 -12.16 -11.32
C GLY A 170 16.26 -12.55 -10.38
N PRO A 171 16.07 -13.86 -10.12
CA PRO A 171 15.05 -14.37 -9.21
C PRO A 171 15.38 -14.03 -7.75
N VAL A 172 14.33 -13.82 -6.95
CA VAL A 172 14.44 -13.61 -5.50
C VAL A 172 13.49 -14.58 -4.79
N VAL A 173 13.92 -15.17 -3.68
CA VAL A 173 13.09 -16.06 -2.86
C VAL A 173 13.09 -15.60 -1.41
N ALA A 174 11.90 -15.46 -0.83
CA ALA A 174 11.70 -15.18 0.58
C ALA A 174 11.22 -16.45 1.30
N VAL A 175 11.97 -16.89 2.31
CA VAL A 175 11.65 -18.06 3.15
C VAL A 175 11.60 -17.66 4.62
N MET A 176 10.80 -18.34 5.43
CA MET A 176 10.74 -18.08 6.87
C MET A 176 11.51 -19.15 7.64
N ARG A 177 12.25 -18.71 8.65
CA ARG A 177 12.98 -19.57 9.58
C ARG A 177 12.44 -19.39 10.99
N LYS A 178 12.33 -20.50 11.72
CA LYS A 178 11.79 -20.52 13.08
C LYS A 178 12.78 -19.94 14.08
N GLY A 179 12.37 -18.91 14.82
CA GLY A 179 13.16 -18.25 15.85
C GLY A 179 14.09 -17.12 15.33
N THR A 180 14.74 -16.44 16.28
CA THR A 180 15.62 -15.27 16.08
C THR A 180 17.07 -15.52 16.48
N GLY A 181 17.47 -16.79 16.63
CA GLY A 181 18.87 -17.12 16.91
C GLY A 181 19.80 -16.65 15.80
N PHE A 182 21.11 -16.60 16.07
CA PHE A 182 22.16 -16.23 15.11
C PHE A 182 22.02 -17.01 13.79
N GLU A 183 21.70 -18.31 13.90
CA GLU A 183 21.39 -19.18 12.77
C GLU A 183 20.13 -20.00 13.04
N PRO A 184 18.96 -19.52 12.62
CA PRO A 184 17.71 -20.26 12.76
C PRO A 184 17.77 -21.57 11.95
N ARG A 185 17.65 -22.73 12.62
CA ARG A 185 17.97 -24.05 12.05
C ARG A 185 16.81 -24.74 11.33
N HIS A 186 15.58 -24.28 11.58
CA HIS A 186 14.36 -24.90 11.07
C HIS A 186 13.59 -23.92 10.18
N SER A 187 13.00 -24.43 9.10
CA SER A 187 12.06 -23.67 8.28
C SER A 187 10.68 -23.64 8.92
N THR A 188 9.90 -22.62 8.59
CA THR A 188 8.46 -22.53 8.89
C THR A 188 7.76 -21.89 7.69
N ASP A 189 6.43 -21.96 7.64
CA ASP A 189 5.70 -21.34 6.52
C ASP A 189 5.81 -19.81 6.59
N ILE A 190 6.07 -19.18 5.45
CA ILE A 190 6.07 -17.73 5.35
C ILE A 190 4.68 -17.17 5.63
N THR A 191 4.62 -16.01 6.28
CA THR A 191 3.37 -15.27 6.51
C THR A 191 3.23 -14.13 5.50
N LEU A 192 2.00 -13.65 5.28
CA LEU A 192 1.78 -12.45 4.46
C LEU A 192 2.26 -11.17 5.15
N THR A 193 2.48 -11.21 6.47
CA THR A 193 3.25 -10.18 7.19
C THR A 193 4.70 -10.15 6.73
N ALA A 194 5.39 -11.31 6.67
CA ALA A 194 6.77 -11.37 6.20
C ALA A 194 6.90 -11.09 4.70
N TYR A 195 5.86 -11.39 3.91
CA TYR A 195 5.80 -10.92 2.52
C TYR A 195 5.85 -9.38 2.43
N ARG A 196 5.13 -8.66 3.30
CA ARG A 196 5.23 -7.19 3.37
C ARG A 196 6.63 -6.73 3.77
N ASP A 197 7.25 -7.42 4.73
CA ASP A 197 8.62 -7.12 5.17
C ASP A 197 9.64 -7.35 4.04
N ALA A 198 9.48 -8.40 3.24
CA ALA A 198 10.26 -8.65 2.04
C ALA A 198 10.13 -7.50 1.02
N ILE A 199 8.91 -7.03 0.76
CA ILE A 199 8.69 -5.90 -0.16
C ILE A 199 9.30 -4.62 0.38
N ASP A 200 9.15 -4.33 1.67
CA ASP A 200 9.77 -3.17 2.30
C ASP A 200 11.30 -3.25 2.21
N TYR A 201 11.89 -4.43 2.43
CA TYR A 201 13.32 -4.62 2.28
C TYR A 201 13.77 -4.23 0.88
N LEU A 202 13.18 -4.86 -0.13
CA LEU A 202 13.51 -4.69 -1.54
C LEU A 202 13.30 -3.24 -1.99
N GLY A 203 12.23 -2.60 -1.50
CA GLY A 203 11.83 -1.27 -1.90
C GLY A 203 12.61 -0.12 -1.26
N TYR A 204 13.08 -0.30 -0.03
CA TYR A 204 13.91 0.68 0.69
C TYR A 204 15.40 0.31 0.70
N TYR A 205 15.80 -0.66 -0.13
CA TYR A 205 17.20 -0.99 -0.34
C TYR A 205 17.90 0.10 -1.14
N ARG A 206 19.08 0.50 -0.67
CA ARG A 206 20.02 1.33 -1.42
C ARG A 206 21.34 0.58 -1.51
N ASP A 207 21.93 0.61 -2.70
CA ASP A 207 23.23 -0.01 -2.91
C ASP A 207 24.27 0.60 -1.96
N THR A 208 25.22 -0.20 -1.48
CA THR A 208 26.25 0.14 -0.47
C THR A 208 25.80 0.54 0.93
N ILE A 209 24.51 0.85 1.15
CA ILE A 209 23.96 1.28 2.45
C ILE A 209 23.15 0.15 3.10
N GLY A 210 22.45 -0.65 2.30
CA GLY A 210 21.50 -1.66 2.79
C GLY A 210 20.06 -1.15 2.80
N SER A 211 19.18 -1.85 3.51
CA SER A 211 17.76 -1.50 3.58
C SER A 211 17.39 -0.80 4.88
N MET A 212 16.53 0.21 4.77
CA MET A 212 16.02 1.01 5.90
C MET A 212 15.26 0.21 6.97
N ILE A 213 14.80 -1.00 6.66
CA ILE A 213 14.12 -1.84 7.66
C ILE A 213 15.11 -2.54 8.60
N GLU A 214 16.38 -2.59 8.22
CA GLU A 214 17.50 -3.17 8.96
C GLU A 214 18.69 -2.20 8.92
N PRO A 215 18.58 -1.04 9.58
CA PRO A 215 19.68 -0.08 9.59
C PRO A 215 20.85 -0.70 10.34
N GLY A 216 22.05 -0.63 9.76
CA GLY A 216 23.28 -0.84 10.52
C GLY A 216 23.25 0.05 11.77
N GLN A 217 23.81 -0.44 12.89
CA GLN A 217 23.65 0.18 14.23
C GLN A 217 23.98 1.69 14.28
N ASP A 218 24.76 2.19 13.31
CA ASP A 218 25.25 3.57 13.23
C ASP A 218 24.69 4.45 12.10
N ASP A 219 23.68 4.01 11.34
CA ASP A 219 23.19 4.85 10.24
C ASP A 219 22.28 6.01 10.73
N HIS A 220 22.91 7.18 10.93
CA HIS A 220 22.25 8.44 11.25
C HIS A 220 21.22 8.85 10.17
N PHE A 221 21.44 8.50 8.90
CA PHE A 221 20.48 8.78 7.81
C PHE A 221 19.22 7.95 7.98
N SER A 222 19.38 6.65 8.28
CA SER A 222 18.26 5.76 8.56
C SER A 222 17.41 6.27 9.72
N LYS A 223 18.02 6.59 10.86
CA LYS A 223 17.28 7.09 12.05
C LYS A 223 16.50 8.38 11.76
N ARG A 224 17.06 9.32 11.00
CA ARG A 224 16.39 10.58 10.62
C ARG A 224 15.21 10.36 9.67
N VAL A 225 15.36 9.47 8.67
CA VAL A 225 14.29 9.14 7.72
C VAL A 225 13.14 8.36 8.39
N LEU A 226 13.46 7.48 9.35
CA LEU A 226 12.48 6.69 10.10
C LEU A 226 11.60 7.52 11.03
N ALA A 227 12.16 8.54 11.68
CA ALA A 227 11.43 9.43 12.58
C ALA A 227 10.30 10.20 11.87
N GLY A 228 10.47 10.53 10.59
CA GLY A 228 9.43 11.17 9.78
C GLY A 228 8.35 10.21 9.26
N ARG A 229 8.69 8.94 9.01
CA ARG A 229 7.84 7.96 8.31
C ARG A 229 6.97 7.07 9.20
N THR A 230 7.35 6.88 10.45
CA THR A 230 6.58 6.10 11.42
C THR A 230 5.36 6.84 12.00
N SER A 231 5.24 8.15 11.74
CA SER A 231 4.10 8.96 12.20
C SER A 231 2.86 8.79 11.32
N LYS A 232 1.69 8.99 11.93
CA LYS A 232 0.40 9.09 11.24
C LYS A 232 0.02 10.56 11.05
N ALA A 233 -0.80 10.83 10.06
CA ALA A 233 -1.52 12.10 9.90
C ALA A 233 -3.02 11.82 9.97
N ILE A 234 -3.80 12.79 10.43
CA ILE A 234 -5.26 12.68 10.41
C ILE A 234 -5.75 12.98 9.00
N GLY A 235 -6.53 12.06 8.44
CA GLY A 235 -7.34 12.25 7.24
C GLY A 235 -8.83 12.19 7.58
N VAL A 236 -9.69 12.56 6.63
CA VAL A 236 -11.14 12.48 6.81
C VAL A 236 -11.71 11.48 5.81
N ARG A 237 -12.40 10.47 6.31
CA ARG A 237 -13.17 9.53 5.49
C ARG A 237 -14.61 10.00 5.45
N ILE A 238 -15.14 10.19 4.24
CA ILE A 238 -16.56 10.44 4.01
C ILE A 238 -17.21 9.11 3.61
N ASN A 239 -18.09 8.60 4.47
CA ASN A 239 -18.77 7.33 4.29
C ASN A 239 -19.99 7.46 3.36
N CYS A 240 -20.15 6.54 2.39
CA CYS A 240 -21.40 6.44 1.64
C CYS A 240 -22.53 5.88 2.53
N ARG A 241 -23.79 6.02 2.08
CA ARG A 241 -24.97 5.59 2.87
C ARG A 241 -24.92 4.11 3.24
N ARG A 242 -24.48 3.25 2.31
CA ARG A 242 -24.29 1.82 2.56
C ARG A 242 -23.34 1.55 3.71
N ASP A 243 -22.18 2.20 3.70
CA ASP A 243 -21.13 2.00 4.69
C ASP A 243 -21.53 2.57 6.06
N GLN A 244 -22.26 3.69 6.10
CA GLN A 244 -22.85 4.22 7.33
C GLN A 244 -23.79 3.21 7.97
N ALA A 245 -24.74 2.65 7.20
CA ALA A 245 -25.70 1.67 7.68
C ALA A 245 -25.03 0.36 8.11
N THR A 246 -24.08 -0.14 7.31
CA THR A 246 -23.42 -1.42 7.56
C THR A 246 -22.48 -1.35 8.76
N ARG A 247 -21.76 -0.23 8.95
CA ARG A 247 -20.74 -0.08 9.98
C ARG A 247 -21.20 0.66 11.23
N HIS A 248 -22.39 1.25 11.20
CA HIS A 248 -22.89 2.12 12.26
C HIS A 248 -21.92 3.29 12.53
N GLU A 249 -21.35 3.84 11.45
CA GLU A 249 -20.41 4.96 11.49
C GLU A 249 -21.08 6.24 10.99
N PRO A 250 -20.68 7.42 11.49
CA PRO A 250 -21.18 8.69 10.98
C PRO A 250 -20.73 8.93 9.53
N GLN A 251 -21.34 9.92 8.89
CA GLN A 251 -21.03 10.31 7.51
C GLN A 251 -19.57 10.74 7.33
N MET A 252 -18.97 11.38 8.33
CA MET A 252 -17.56 11.77 8.31
C MET A 252 -16.85 11.26 9.55
N VAL A 253 -15.65 10.71 9.35
CA VAL A 253 -14.81 10.15 10.40
C VAL A 253 -13.37 10.61 10.21
N GLU A 254 -12.77 11.16 11.25
CA GLU A 254 -11.32 11.41 11.30
C GLU A 254 -10.60 10.07 11.49
N VAL A 255 -9.65 9.78 10.60
CA VAL A 255 -8.92 8.52 10.58
C VAL A 255 -7.42 8.76 10.57
N ALA A 256 -6.70 7.99 11.37
CA ALA A 256 -5.24 8.08 11.43
C ALA A 256 -4.62 7.31 10.25
N VAL A 257 -4.08 8.03 9.29
CA VAL A 257 -3.48 7.50 8.07
C VAL A 257 -1.95 7.46 8.23
N PRO A 258 -1.29 6.30 8.03
CA PRO A 258 0.17 6.23 8.03
C PRO A 258 0.75 7.21 7.00
N LYS A 259 1.77 8.02 7.33
CA LYS A 259 2.38 8.96 6.38
C LYS A 259 3.08 8.28 5.20
N THR A 260 3.29 6.97 5.29
CA THR A 260 3.75 6.10 4.19
C THR A 260 2.62 5.65 3.26
N HIS A 261 1.36 6.00 3.53
CA HIS A 261 0.23 5.57 2.71
C HIS A 261 0.42 6.10 1.28
N PRO A 262 0.26 5.26 0.23
CA PRO A 262 0.53 5.65 -1.16
C PRO A 262 -0.16 6.92 -1.61
N LEU A 263 -1.37 7.17 -1.10
CA LEU A 263 -2.15 8.39 -1.34
C LEU A 263 -1.36 9.70 -1.16
N PHE A 264 -0.38 9.75 -0.25
CA PHE A 264 0.43 10.96 -0.07
C PHE A 264 1.47 11.20 -1.17
N ASN A 265 1.85 10.17 -1.92
CA ASN A 265 2.98 10.23 -2.87
C ASN A 265 2.61 9.80 -4.30
N LEU A 266 1.34 9.54 -4.61
CA LEU A 266 0.90 9.21 -5.97
C LEU A 266 0.98 10.47 -6.84
N GLU A 267 2.05 10.59 -7.63
CA GLU A 267 2.36 11.71 -8.54
C GLU A 267 1.37 11.90 -9.72
N GLY A 268 0.19 11.27 -9.68
CA GLY A 268 -0.82 11.35 -10.76
C GLY A 268 -2.24 11.67 -10.31
N ASP A 269 -2.51 11.76 -9.00
CA ASP A 269 -3.81 12.23 -8.52
C ASP A 269 -3.75 13.75 -8.36
N ASP A 270 -4.27 14.50 -9.33
CA ASP A 270 -4.35 15.96 -9.23
C ASP A 270 -5.12 16.35 -7.95
N PRO A 271 -4.59 17.28 -7.12
CA PRO A 271 -5.31 17.79 -5.97
C PRO A 271 -6.69 18.35 -6.35
N CYS A 272 -7.63 18.31 -5.43
CA CYS A 272 -8.97 18.84 -5.64
C CYS A 272 -8.92 20.34 -5.95
N ASP A 273 -9.53 20.75 -7.07
CA ASP A 273 -9.34 22.08 -7.66
C ASP A 273 -9.79 23.22 -6.74
N ILE A 274 -10.99 23.11 -6.15
CA ILE A 274 -11.55 24.16 -5.28
C ILE A 274 -10.81 24.22 -3.94
N PRO A 275 -10.58 23.10 -3.22
CA PRO A 275 -9.74 23.12 -2.00
C PRO A 275 -8.36 23.73 -2.22
N LEU A 276 -7.74 23.50 -3.39
CA LEU A 276 -6.42 24.05 -3.72
C LEU A 276 -6.40 25.58 -3.73
N LEU A 277 -7.53 26.24 -4.04
CA LEU A 277 -7.64 27.72 -4.00
C LEU A 277 -7.38 28.31 -2.62
N PHE A 278 -7.55 27.50 -1.57
CA PHE A 278 -7.41 27.89 -0.16
C PHE A 278 -6.14 27.32 0.49
N GLY A 279 -5.19 26.79 -0.30
CA GLY A 279 -3.96 26.17 0.22
C GLY A 279 -4.13 24.72 0.69
N LEU A 280 -5.30 24.10 0.47
CA LEU A 280 -5.53 22.69 0.77
C LEU A 280 -5.26 21.81 -0.45
N GLU A 281 -4.05 21.29 -0.55
CA GLU A 281 -3.70 20.20 -1.48
C GLU A 281 -4.35 18.87 -1.08
N LEU A 282 -5.66 18.79 -1.28
CA LEU A 282 -6.48 17.64 -0.91
C LEU A 282 -6.39 16.56 -1.98
N VAL A 283 -5.98 15.36 -1.58
CA VAL A 283 -5.94 14.16 -2.44
C VAL A 283 -6.87 13.09 -1.87
N ALA A 284 -7.46 12.29 -2.77
CA ALA A 284 -8.56 11.39 -2.42
C ALA A 284 -8.33 9.95 -2.89
N LYS A 285 -8.85 8.97 -2.14
CA LYS A 285 -8.86 7.56 -2.54
C LYS A 285 -10.18 6.89 -2.17
N ALA A 286 -10.82 6.24 -3.14
CA ALA A 286 -12.00 5.43 -2.89
C ALA A 286 -11.65 4.10 -2.20
N TYR A 287 -12.46 3.69 -1.23
CA TYR A 287 -12.22 2.46 -0.49
C TYR A 287 -12.49 1.19 -1.33
N ASP A 288 -13.44 1.26 -2.25
CA ASP A 288 -13.94 0.10 -3.02
C ASP A 288 -13.99 0.40 -4.52
N GLY A 289 -12.88 0.88 -5.11
CA GLY A 289 -12.79 1.15 -6.55
C GLY A 289 -12.99 -0.06 -7.49
N SER A 290 -13.25 -1.26 -6.95
CA SER A 290 -13.60 -2.47 -7.72
C SER A 290 -15.09 -2.61 -8.02
N LEU A 291 -15.97 -1.93 -7.27
CA LEU A 291 -17.42 -1.94 -7.53
C LEU A 291 -17.79 -1.26 -8.86
N CYS A 292 -16.91 -0.39 -9.38
CA CYS A 292 -17.08 0.21 -10.70
C CYS A 292 -16.81 -0.76 -11.87
N LYS A 293 -16.33 -1.98 -11.61
CA LYS A 293 -15.88 -2.92 -12.65
C LYS A 293 -16.69 -4.21 -12.77
N GLU A 294 -17.48 -4.57 -11.77
CA GLU A 294 -18.13 -5.90 -11.73
C GLU A 294 -19.63 -5.88 -12.09
N ASP A 295 -20.31 -4.74 -12.02
CA ASP A 295 -21.73 -4.64 -12.40
C ASP A 295 -21.91 -3.80 -13.67
N ASN A 296 -22.47 -4.40 -14.73
CA ASN A 296 -22.92 -3.70 -15.94
C ASN A 296 -24.22 -2.89 -15.71
N GLY A 297 -24.70 -2.81 -14.46
CA GLY A 297 -25.84 -2.00 -14.05
C GLY A 297 -25.42 -0.61 -13.53
N PRO A 298 -26.34 0.37 -13.48
CA PRO A 298 -26.07 1.63 -12.81
C PRO A 298 -25.70 1.38 -11.34
N PRO A 299 -24.69 2.09 -10.80
CA PRO A 299 -24.28 1.92 -9.42
C PRO A 299 -25.45 2.22 -8.47
N SER A 300 -25.61 1.39 -7.44
CA SER A 300 -26.70 1.56 -6.47
C SER A 300 -26.63 2.93 -5.78
N ASP A 301 -27.79 3.55 -5.57
CA ASP A 301 -27.89 4.89 -4.98
C ASP A 301 -27.28 4.98 -3.57
N ASP A 302 -27.16 3.87 -2.86
CA ASP A 302 -26.56 3.80 -1.52
C ASP A 302 -25.01 3.91 -1.54
N LEU A 303 -24.38 3.77 -2.72
CA LEU A 303 -22.95 3.97 -2.94
C LEU A 303 -22.61 5.41 -3.33
N LYS A 304 -23.59 6.24 -3.70
CA LYS A 304 -23.33 7.65 -4.01
C LYS A 304 -22.84 8.38 -2.77
N ASN A 305 -21.92 9.32 -2.96
CA ASN A 305 -21.32 10.09 -1.88
C ASN A 305 -21.36 11.59 -2.19
N PRO A 306 -22.52 12.26 -2.00
CA PRO A 306 -22.71 13.65 -2.43
C PRO A 306 -21.71 14.63 -1.84
N LEU A 307 -21.35 14.51 -0.55
CA LEU A 307 -20.36 15.39 0.07
C LEU A 307 -18.97 15.22 -0.57
N ALA A 308 -18.56 14.00 -0.87
CA ALA A 308 -17.30 13.78 -1.56
C ALA A 308 -17.33 14.29 -3.01
N GLU A 309 -18.48 14.20 -3.70
CA GLU A 309 -18.66 14.78 -5.04
C GLU A 309 -18.49 16.31 -5.03
N LEU A 310 -18.95 17.00 -3.97
CA LEU A 310 -18.69 18.44 -3.81
C LEU A 310 -17.18 18.72 -3.79
N LEU A 311 -16.42 18.04 -2.94
CA LEU A 311 -14.96 18.25 -2.85
C LEU A 311 -14.22 17.90 -4.15
N LEU A 312 -14.70 16.89 -4.87
CA LEU A 312 -14.13 16.46 -6.16
C LEU A 312 -14.55 17.37 -7.33
N THR A 313 -15.44 18.34 -7.09
CA THR A 313 -15.94 19.26 -8.12
C THR A 313 -14.79 20.07 -8.72
N ALA A 314 -14.61 19.94 -10.02
CA ALA A 314 -13.64 20.67 -10.81
C ALA A 314 -14.27 21.94 -11.41
N ALA A 315 -13.54 23.05 -11.34
CA ALA A 315 -13.91 24.31 -12.01
C ALA A 315 -13.40 24.32 -13.47
N SER A 316 -13.56 23.20 -14.17
CA SER A 316 -13.06 23.02 -15.54
C SER A 316 -14.19 23.17 -16.55
N VAL A 317 -13.89 23.77 -17.70
CA VAL A 317 -14.82 23.98 -18.81
C VAL A 317 -14.30 23.21 -20.01
N LYS A 318 -15.16 22.43 -20.66
CA LYS A 318 -14.85 21.72 -21.89
C LYS A 318 -16.02 21.85 -22.85
N ASN A 319 -15.74 22.23 -24.10
CA ASN A 319 -16.75 22.42 -25.15
C ASN A 319 -17.91 23.38 -24.74
N GLY A 320 -17.61 24.42 -23.94
CA GLY A 320 -18.62 25.36 -23.46
C GLY A 320 -19.48 24.86 -22.29
N GLU A 321 -19.16 23.70 -21.70
CA GLU A 321 -19.89 23.14 -20.57
C GLU A 321 -18.99 22.96 -19.33
N TRP A 322 -19.58 23.14 -18.14
CA TRP A 322 -18.92 22.86 -16.87
C TRP A 322 -18.71 21.35 -16.70
N VAL A 323 -17.44 20.94 -16.63
CA VAL A 323 -17.05 19.57 -16.27
C VAL A 323 -16.81 19.52 -14.77
N ARG A 324 -17.90 19.27 -14.01
CA ARG A 324 -17.84 19.13 -12.55
C ARG A 324 -17.03 17.93 -12.11
N MET A 325 -17.08 16.84 -12.86
CA MET A 325 -16.33 15.63 -12.54
C MET A 325 -15.59 15.13 -13.78
N PRO A 326 -14.27 15.38 -13.86
CA PRO A 326 -13.45 14.87 -14.94
C PRO A 326 -13.52 13.34 -15.02
N SER A 327 -13.43 12.79 -16.23
CA SER A 327 -13.54 11.33 -16.45
C SER A 327 -12.53 10.52 -15.63
N TYR A 328 -11.33 11.05 -15.43
CA TYR A 328 -10.29 10.39 -14.64
C TYR A 328 -10.64 10.30 -13.13
N ARG A 329 -11.50 11.19 -12.59
CA ARG A 329 -11.97 11.16 -11.19
C ARG A 329 -13.24 10.34 -10.96
N ARG A 330 -13.90 9.82 -12.01
CA ARG A 330 -15.16 9.05 -11.83
C ARG A 330 -15.02 7.82 -10.94
N HIS A 331 -13.82 7.24 -10.84
CA HIS A 331 -13.59 6.11 -9.93
C HIS A 331 -13.64 6.51 -8.44
N LEU A 332 -13.65 7.82 -8.14
CA LEU A 332 -13.72 8.39 -6.80
C LEU A 332 -15.13 8.83 -6.39
N CYS A 333 -16.18 8.63 -7.21
CA CYS A 333 -17.54 9.07 -6.83
C CYS A 333 -18.41 8.00 -6.15
N LEU A 334 -17.89 6.76 -6.04
CA LEU A 334 -18.63 5.64 -5.49
C LEU A 334 -17.97 5.08 -4.24
N GLY A 335 -18.80 4.78 -3.25
CA GLY A 335 -18.38 4.25 -1.97
C GLY A 335 -17.85 5.31 -1.01
N SER A 336 -17.23 4.84 0.06
CA SER A 336 -16.56 5.71 1.02
C SER A 336 -15.22 6.18 0.47
N ILE A 337 -14.88 7.45 0.72
CA ILE A 337 -13.70 8.09 0.15
C ILE A 337 -12.85 8.68 1.26
N LEU A 338 -11.55 8.39 1.24
CA LEU A 338 -10.55 8.98 2.12
C LEU A 338 -10.01 10.26 1.49
N PHE A 339 -10.01 11.35 2.23
CA PHE A 339 -9.30 12.58 1.89
C PHE A 339 -8.14 12.82 2.87
N VAL A 340 -6.99 13.24 2.34
CA VAL A 340 -5.81 13.64 3.12
C VAL A 340 -5.15 14.88 2.51
N ARG A 341 -4.38 15.62 3.32
CA ARG A 341 -3.52 16.70 2.82
C ARG A 341 -2.22 16.11 2.27
N ARG A 342 -1.85 16.42 1.02
CA ARG A 342 -0.60 15.96 0.39
C ARG A 342 0.64 16.31 1.22
N SER A 343 0.62 17.43 1.94
CA SER A 343 1.66 17.87 2.88
C SER A 343 1.85 16.97 4.12
N LYS A 344 1.02 15.93 4.30
CA LYS A 344 1.03 15.02 5.48
C LYS A 344 0.74 15.73 6.81
N ARG A 345 0.10 16.90 6.75
CA ARG A 345 -0.49 17.59 7.91
C ARG A 345 -1.87 17.02 8.19
N ASP A 346 -2.34 17.23 9.41
CA ASP A 346 -3.66 16.79 9.82
C ASP A 346 -4.76 17.57 9.07
N LEU A 347 -5.84 16.84 8.76
CA LEU A 347 -7.06 17.34 8.16
C LEU A 347 -8.21 17.09 9.13
N GLN A 348 -8.97 18.11 9.46
CA GLN A 348 -10.08 18.00 10.40
C GLN A 348 -11.42 17.95 9.68
N ILE A 349 -12.45 17.36 10.31
CA ILE A 349 -13.82 17.33 9.75
C ILE A 349 -14.33 18.75 9.49
N LYS A 350 -14.06 19.71 10.39
CA LYS A 350 -14.49 21.11 10.22
C LYS A 350 -13.96 21.74 8.92
N ASP A 351 -12.76 21.33 8.47
CA ASP A 351 -12.13 21.87 7.28
C ASP A 351 -12.86 21.37 6.03
N ILE A 352 -13.27 20.09 6.06
CA ILE A 352 -14.09 19.46 5.03
C ILE A 352 -15.50 20.08 4.99
N ASP A 353 -16.14 20.23 6.16
CA ASP A 353 -17.49 20.83 6.25
C ASP A 353 -17.52 22.25 5.69
N ALA A 354 -16.55 23.08 6.06
CA ALA A 354 -16.46 24.45 5.57
C ALA A 354 -16.34 24.52 4.03
N LEU A 355 -15.54 23.64 3.44
CA LEU A 355 -15.38 23.54 1.99
C LEU A 355 -16.64 23.01 1.30
N CYS A 356 -17.25 21.93 1.82
CA CYS A 356 -18.48 21.38 1.28
C CYS A 356 -19.60 22.42 1.24
N ASN A 357 -19.82 23.14 2.35
CA ASN A 357 -20.84 24.18 2.44
C ASN A 357 -20.56 25.32 1.45
N LEU A 358 -19.30 25.76 1.31
CA LEU A 358 -18.93 26.80 0.34
C LEU A 358 -19.22 26.37 -1.10
N ILE A 359 -18.88 25.13 -1.47
CA ILE A 359 -19.10 24.59 -2.81
C ILE A 359 -20.59 24.43 -3.09
N GLU A 360 -21.35 23.88 -2.14
CA GLU A 360 -22.79 23.68 -2.27
C GLU A 360 -23.57 25.00 -2.38
N GLU A 361 -23.20 26.01 -1.60
CA GLU A 361 -23.90 27.29 -1.58
C GLU A 361 -23.54 28.21 -2.77
N PHE A 362 -22.29 28.16 -3.25
CA PHE A 362 -21.82 29.11 -4.26
C PHE A 362 -21.41 28.46 -5.58
N ALA A 363 -20.57 27.42 -5.55
CA ALA A 363 -20.06 26.83 -6.79
C ALA A 363 -21.17 26.11 -7.56
N VAL A 364 -21.97 25.29 -6.88
CA VAL A 364 -23.03 24.50 -7.51
C VAL A 364 -24.09 25.39 -8.17
N PRO A 365 -24.65 26.42 -7.51
CA PRO A 365 -25.64 27.30 -8.12
C PRO A 365 -25.05 28.17 -9.24
N PHE A 366 -23.81 28.65 -9.08
CA PHE A 366 -23.13 29.43 -10.12
C PHE A 366 -22.99 28.61 -11.41
N MET A 367 -22.47 27.37 -11.29
CA MET A 367 -22.31 26.47 -12.43
C MET A 367 -23.62 25.99 -13.05
N LEU A 368 -24.78 26.12 -12.37
CA LEU A 368 -26.10 25.81 -12.94
C LEU A 368 -26.68 27.00 -13.73
N LYS A 369 -26.30 28.22 -13.39
CA LYS A 369 -26.91 29.45 -13.94
C LYS A 369 -26.04 30.11 -15.02
N GLU A 370 -24.73 30.10 -14.82
CA GLU A 370 -23.79 30.85 -15.65
C GLU A 370 -23.33 30.03 -16.87
N ASP A 371 -23.37 30.66 -18.03
CA ASP A 371 -22.90 30.07 -19.29
C ASP A 371 -21.38 29.86 -19.24
N ALA A 372 -20.98 28.59 -19.33
CA ALA A 372 -19.57 28.22 -19.30
C ALA A 372 -18.85 28.57 -20.61
N SER A 373 -19.58 28.92 -21.68
CA SER A 373 -19.00 29.37 -22.95
C SER A 373 -18.32 30.73 -22.86
N ASP A 374 -18.70 31.55 -21.86
CA ASP A 374 -18.05 32.83 -21.56
C ASP A 374 -16.63 32.59 -21.00
N PRO A 375 -15.57 33.07 -21.68
CA PRO A 375 -14.18 32.90 -21.23
C PRO A 375 -13.89 33.45 -19.83
N SER A 376 -14.71 34.38 -19.33
CA SER A 376 -14.56 35.00 -18.02
C SER A 376 -15.35 34.31 -16.90
N ALA A 377 -16.26 33.37 -17.23
CA ALA A 377 -17.10 32.67 -16.25
C ALA A 377 -16.29 31.88 -15.22
N LYS A 378 -15.23 31.17 -15.66
CA LYS A 378 -14.31 30.48 -14.75
C LYS A 378 -13.65 31.44 -13.78
N LYS A 379 -13.17 32.59 -14.25
CA LYS A 379 -12.52 33.58 -13.38
C LYS A 379 -13.51 34.14 -12.34
N ARG A 380 -14.72 34.49 -12.76
CA ARG A 380 -15.79 34.98 -11.86
C ARG A 380 -16.12 33.97 -10.76
N LEU A 381 -16.25 32.68 -11.12
CA LEU A 381 -16.48 31.62 -10.14
C LEU A 381 -15.35 31.56 -9.09
N LEU A 382 -14.10 31.54 -9.55
CA LEU A 382 -12.94 31.46 -8.66
C LEU A 382 -12.83 32.69 -7.75
N ASP A 383 -13.09 33.89 -8.29
CA ASP A 383 -13.04 35.14 -7.53
C ASP A 383 -14.16 35.19 -6.47
N GLN A 384 -15.38 34.75 -6.82
CA GLN A 384 -16.49 34.65 -5.87
C GLN A 384 -16.19 33.63 -4.76
N LEU A 385 -15.66 32.45 -5.11
CA LEU A 385 -15.29 31.44 -4.11
C LEU A 385 -14.21 31.95 -3.17
N LYS A 386 -13.20 32.66 -3.67
CA LYS A 386 -12.17 33.28 -2.82
C LYS A 386 -12.77 34.32 -1.88
N GLN A 387 -13.62 35.20 -2.38
CA GLN A 387 -14.25 36.24 -1.57
C GLN A 387 -15.10 35.64 -0.44
N GLU A 388 -15.95 34.66 -0.74
CA GLU A 388 -16.82 34.03 0.25
C GLU A 388 -16.03 33.11 1.20
N GLY A 389 -15.00 32.43 0.70
CA GLY A 389 -14.09 31.63 1.53
C GLY A 389 -13.34 32.50 2.55
N SER A 390 -12.81 33.65 2.14
CA SER A 390 -12.15 34.60 3.05
C SER A 390 -13.10 35.16 4.10
N ARG A 391 -14.37 35.45 3.75
CA ARG A 391 -15.40 35.86 4.73
C ARG A 391 -15.68 34.80 5.79
N ARG A 392 -15.54 33.52 5.43
CA ARG A 392 -15.72 32.37 6.33
C ARG A 392 -14.44 31.97 7.06
N GLY A 393 -13.32 32.67 6.84
CA GLY A 393 -12.03 32.33 7.45
C GLY A 393 -11.41 31.03 6.93
N ILE A 394 -11.71 30.65 5.68
CA ILE A 394 -11.21 29.42 5.04
C ILE A 394 -9.84 29.74 4.40
N GLU A 395 -8.75 29.59 5.14
CA GLU A 395 -7.36 29.78 4.68
C GLU A 395 -6.41 28.85 5.47
N TYR A 396 -5.49 28.13 4.80
CA TYR A 396 -4.85 26.92 5.37
C TYR A 396 -3.34 26.70 5.14
#